data_AF-A0A399ZA83-F1
#
_entry.id   AF-A0A399ZA83-F1
#
_cell.length_a   1.000
_cell.length_b   1.000
_cell.length_c   1.000
_cell.angle_alpha   90.00
_cell.angle_beta   90.00
_cell.angle_gamma   90.00
#
_symmetry.space_group_name_H-M   'P 1'
#
loop_
_entity.id
_entity.type
_entity.pdbx_description
1 polymer ?
#
loop_
_entity_poly.entity_id
_entity_poly.type
_entity_poly.pdbx_seq_one_letter_code
_entity_poly.pdbx_strand_id
1 'polypeptide(L)'
;MFLGLKPFYAVVTNIEHDHPDCYPTFEDMYAAFAQFVDLLPVDGALVACLDDAAASALMNAARKSGRRVVAYGLQGESTLNAPHWMMARGVRPNARGGFDFEAVSNLFSETEAIPVSLQAPGVHNVQNSLAALAVVSLMGLPPKKAAEALGEFRGAARRFEVLGEADGVVVVNDYGHHPTEIRAALAAARARYPGRRVSRPSTTPTKSSSPKSTPRARPRRISPARWSSVPCAILRRILPPRSTTRPVTCSNISAPATR
;
A
#
# COMPACT_ATOMS: atom_id res chain seq x y z
N MET A 1 18.63 -6.02 5.70
CA MET A 1 18.68 -6.79 6.97
C MET A 1 18.36 -5.85 8.12
N PHE A 2 17.25 -6.06 8.84
CA PHE A 2 16.71 -5.13 9.86
C PHE A 2 17.19 -5.43 11.30
N LEU A 3 17.87 -6.56 11.52
CA LEU A 3 18.38 -6.99 12.83
C LEU A 3 19.51 -6.12 13.41
N GLY A 4 20.06 -5.19 12.62
CA GLY A 4 21.02 -4.20 13.11
C GLY A 4 20.37 -2.96 13.74
N LEU A 5 19.03 -2.83 13.68
CA LEU A 5 18.30 -1.69 14.22
C LEU A 5 18.08 -1.82 15.73
N LYS A 6 17.89 -0.68 16.41
CA LYS A 6 17.55 -0.62 17.84
C LYS A 6 16.30 0.27 18.03
N PRO A 7 15.12 -0.19 17.61
CA PRO A 7 13.91 0.61 17.67
C PRO A 7 13.40 0.74 19.11
N PHE A 8 12.76 1.87 19.42
CA PHE A 8 11.96 2.01 20.63
C PHE A 8 10.52 1.48 20.44
N TYR A 9 9.94 1.74 19.26
CA TYR A 9 8.68 1.15 18.81
C TYR A 9 8.90 0.40 17.50
N ALA A 10 8.41 -0.83 17.43
CA ALA A 10 8.44 -1.63 16.21
C ALA A 10 7.02 -1.80 15.67
N VAL A 11 6.80 -1.50 14.40
CA VAL A 11 5.53 -1.78 13.71
C VAL A 11 5.72 -2.99 12.80
N VAL A 12 4.90 -4.03 12.99
CA VAL A 12 4.85 -5.20 12.13
C VAL A 12 3.50 -5.24 11.44
N THR A 13 3.48 -4.96 10.13
CA THR A 13 2.23 -4.82 9.37
C THR A 13 1.65 -6.14 8.90
N ASN A 14 2.52 -7.06 8.52
CA ASN A 14 2.23 -8.43 8.13
C ASN A 14 3.54 -9.23 8.10
N ILE A 15 3.44 -10.55 7.99
CA ILE A 15 4.59 -11.43 7.74
C ILE A 15 4.20 -12.43 6.65
N GLU A 16 4.79 -12.27 5.47
CA GLU A 16 4.63 -13.19 4.32
C GLU A 16 6.02 -13.66 3.88
N HIS A 17 6.14 -14.89 3.34
CA HIS A 17 7.42 -15.39 2.86
C HIS A 17 7.90 -14.58 1.64
N ASP A 18 8.93 -13.76 1.87
CA ASP A 18 9.60 -12.93 0.89
C ASP A 18 11.11 -13.12 0.97
N HIS A 19 11.83 -12.77 -0.08
CA HIS A 19 13.29 -12.87 -0.17
C HIS A 19 13.82 -14.27 0.19
N PRO A 20 13.42 -15.33 -0.54
CA PRO A 20 13.87 -16.69 -0.29
C PRO A 20 15.40 -16.88 -0.46
N ASP A 21 16.06 -15.94 -1.12
CA ASP A 21 17.52 -15.82 -1.21
C ASP A 21 18.19 -15.48 0.14
N CYS A 22 17.45 -14.82 1.04
CA CYS A 22 17.88 -14.45 2.38
C CYS A 22 17.26 -15.32 3.48
N TYR A 23 15.99 -15.70 3.30
CA TYR A 23 15.20 -16.50 4.26
C TYR A 23 14.63 -17.73 3.53
N PRO A 24 15.35 -18.87 3.52
CA PRO A 24 14.96 -20.04 2.74
C PRO A 24 13.53 -20.52 2.99
N THR A 25 13.06 -20.39 4.23
CA THR A 25 11.72 -20.80 4.65
C THR A 25 10.93 -19.65 5.29
N PHE A 26 9.62 -19.83 5.39
CA PHE A 26 8.76 -18.93 6.15
C PHE A 26 9.18 -18.88 7.62
N GLU A 27 9.57 -20.03 8.18
CA GLU A 27 10.03 -20.17 9.55
C GLU A 27 11.30 -19.35 9.82
N ASP A 28 12.25 -19.34 8.88
CA ASP A 28 13.45 -18.50 8.97
C ASP A 28 13.10 -17.02 9.01
N MET A 29 12.14 -16.61 8.17
CA MET A 29 11.69 -15.23 8.11
C MET A 29 10.92 -14.83 9.38
N TYR A 30 10.01 -15.68 9.85
CA TYR A 30 9.28 -15.47 11.10
C TYR A 30 10.22 -15.37 12.29
N ALA A 31 11.24 -16.24 12.36
CA ALA A 31 12.27 -16.21 13.39
C ALA A 31 13.05 -14.88 13.37
N ALA A 32 13.34 -14.32 12.19
CA ALA A 32 13.97 -13.01 12.07
C ALA A 32 13.08 -11.88 12.63
N PHE A 33 11.76 -11.91 12.38
CA PHE A 33 10.84 -10.96 12.99
C PHE A 33 10.77 -11.11 14.52
N ALA A 34 10.77 -12.34 15.03
CA ALA A 34 10.83 -12.59 16.47
C ALA A 34 12.10 -12.00 17.10
N GLN A 35 13.26 -12.24 16.49
CA GLN A 35 14.52 -11.64 16.93
C GLN A 35 14.48 -10.11 16.91
N PHE A 36 13.86 -9.50 15.89
CA PHE A 36 13.71 -8.04 15.84
C PHE A 36 12.84 -7.47 16.95
N VAL A 37 11.76 -8.17 17.33
CA VAL A 37 10.94 -7.80 18.48
C VAL A 37 11.74 -7.92 19.79
N ASP A 38 12.64 -8.89 19.89
CA ASP A 38 13.50 -9.04 21.07
C ASP A 38 14.51 -7.88 21.24
N LEU A 39 14.81 -7.13 20.18
CA LEU A 39 15.66 -5.94 20.23
C LEU A 39 14.99 -4.72 20.88
N LEU A 40 13.67 -4.76 21.11
CA LEU A 40 12.97 -3.68 21.79
C LEU A 40 13.51 -3.51 23.23
N PRO A 41 13.61 -2.27 23.73
CA PRO A 41 13.89 -2.06 25.15
C PRO A 41 12.68 -2.47 26.01
N VAL A 42 12.88 -2.56 27.33
CA VAL A 42 11.83 -3.00 28.28
C VAL A 42 10.59 -2.08 28.28
N ASP A 43 10.82 -0.79 28.04
CA ASP A 43 9.81 0.27 27.94
C ASP A 43 9.36 0.55 26.50
N GLY A 44 9.93 -0.18 25.53
CA GLY A 44 9.51 -0.16 24.14
C GLY A 44 8.19 -0.91 23.91
N ALA A 45 7.69 -0.88 22.68
CA ALA A 45 6.47 -1.60 22.33
C ALA A 45 6.46 -2.15 20.90
N LEU A 46 5.81 -3.30 20.74
CA LEU A 46 5.43 -3.86 19.45
C LEU A 46 4.01 -3.39 19.08
N VAL A 47 3.85 -2.81 17.90
CA VAL A 47 2.56 -2.50 17.28
C VAL A 47 2.34 -3.48 16.13
N ALA A 48 1.32 -4.32 16.20
CA ALA A 48 1.14 -5.43 15.24
C ALA A 48 -0.29 -5.54 14.73
N CYS A 49 -0.42 -5.94 13.46
CA CYS A 49 -1.71 -6.14 12.80
C CYS A 49 -2.39 -7.43 13.30
N LEU A 50 -3.63 -7.33 13.80
CA LEU A 50 -4.45 -8.48 14.16
C LEU A 50 -5.02 -9.22 12.95
N ASP A 51 -5.19 -8.52 11.83
CA ASP A 51 -5.82 -9.06 10.63
C ASP A 51 -4.83 -9.94 9.82
N ASP A 52 -3.56 -9.95 10.21
CA ASP A 52 -2.52 -10.84 9.66
C ASP A 52 -2.20 -11.96 10.65
N ALA A 53 -2.38 -13.21 10.22
CA ALA A 53 -2.27 -14.37 11.11
C ALA A 53 -0.86 -14.52 11.72
N ALA A 54 0.18 -14.24 10.94
CA ALA A 54 1.56 -14.38 11.38
C ALA A 54 1.99 -13.23 12.30
N ALA A 55 1.62 -11.98 11.99
CA ALA A 55 1.84 -10.85 12.88
C ALA A 55 1.05 -10.99 14.20
N SER A 56 -0.18 -11.53 14.14
CA SER A 56 -0.98 -11.85 15.32
C SER A 56 -0.34 -12.94 16.18
N ALA A 57 0.22 -13.99 15.57
CA ALA A 57 0.99 -15.02 16.28
C ALA A 57 2.25 -14.43 16.95
N LEU A 58 2.98 -13.57 16.24
CA LEU A 58 4.16 -12.87 16.77
C LEU A 58 3.80 -11.98 17.96
N MET A 59 2.70 -11.23 17.86
CA MET A 59 2.18 -10.40 18.93
C MET A 59 1.84 -11.24 20.17
N ASN A 60 1.18 -12.39 20.00
CA ASN A 60 0.87 -13.29 21.10
C ASN A 60 2.12 -13.87 21.76
N ALA A 61 3.15 -14.21 20.99
CA ALA A 61 4.44 -14.66 21.51
C ALA A 61 5.15 -13.55 22.30
N ALA A 62 5.21 -12.34 21.75
CA ALA A 62 5.81 -11.17 22.41
C ALA A 62 5.10 -10.82 23.73
N ARG A 63 3.76 -10.92 23.75
CA ARG A 63 2.98 -10.72 24.99
C ARG A 63 3.32 -11.76 26.05
N LYS A 64 3.45 -13.04 25.67
CA LYS A 64 3.82 -14.13 26.60
C LYS A 64 5.22 -13.94 27.18
N SER A 65 6.14 -13.31 26.44
CA SER A 65 7.47 -12.96 26.92
C SER A 65 7.51 -11.63 27.70
N GLY A 66 6.35 -11.06 28.05
CA GLY A 66 6.25 -9.85 28.87
C GLY A 66 6.48 -8.54 28.11
N ARG A 67 6.55 -8.57 26.77
CA ARG A 67 6.67 -7.34 25.97
C ARG A 67 5.35 -6.57 25.95
N ARG A 68 5.45 -5.25 25.96
CA ARG A 68 4.31 -4.38 25.69
C ARG A 68 3.90 -4.51 24.23
N VAL A 69 2.64 -4.85 24.00
CA VAL A 69 2.06 -5.01 22.66
C VAL A 69 0.85 -4.10 22.48
N VAL A 70 0.69 -3.57 21.28
CA VAL A 70 -0.48 -2.84 20.81
C VAL A 70 -0.99 -3.53 19.56
N ALA A 71 -2.20 -4.06 19.65
CA ALA A 71 -2.91 -4.61 18.51
C ALA A 71 -3.51 -3.49 17.66
N TYR A 72 -3.49 -3.63 16.33
CA TYR A 72 -4.35 -2.81 15.49
C TYR A 72 -5.03 -3.65 14.41
N GLY A 73 -6.19 -3.21 13.93
CA GLY A 73 -6.93 -3.95 12.91
C GLY A 73 -8.27 -3.33 12.58
N LEU A 74 -8.96 -3.92 11.61
CA LEU A 74 -10.34 -3.57 11.33
C LEU A 74 -11.23 -4.16 12.43
N GLN A 75 -12.28 -3.44 12.85
CA GLN A 75 -13.23 -4.03 13.78
C GLN A 75 -13.94 -5.22 13.10
N GLY A 76 -13.78 -6.40 13.69
CA GLY A 76 -14.41 -7.65 13.23
C GLY A 76 -14.74 -8.58 14.40
N GLU A 77 -15.03 -9.84 14.09
CA GLU A 77 -15.35 -10.87 15.10
C GLU A 77 -14.11 -11.39 15.86
N SER A 78 -12.91 -10.98 15.48
CA SER A 78 -11.67 -11.39 16.15
C SER A 78 -11.71 -11.00 17.62
N THR A 79 -11.59 -11.99 18.50
CA THR A 79 -11.52 -11.76 19.95
C THR A 79 -10.32 -10.88 20.27
N LEU A 80 -10.59 -9.64 20.69
CA LEU A 80 -9.60 -8.70 21.18
C LEU A 80 -9.01 -9.22 22.49
N ASN A 81 -7.89 -9.93 22.40
CA ASN A 81 -7.11 -10.37 23.56
C ASN A 81 -5.80 -9.59 23.66
N ALA A 82 -5.83 -8.28 23.41
CA ALA A 82 -4.67 -7.40 23.60
C ALA A 82 -4.99 -6.34 24.66
N PRO A 83 -4.09 -6.10 25.64
CA PRO A 83 -4.32 -5.10 26.68
C PRO A 83 -4.38 -3.68 26.12
N HIS A 84 -3.76 -3.45 24.96
CA HIS A 84 -3.83 -2.20 24.20
C HIS A 84 -4.22 -2.49 22.77
N TRP A 85 -5.13 -1.70 22.22
CA TRP A 85 -5.63 -1.91 20.86
C TRP A 85 -6.08 -0.63 20.17
N MET A 86 -6.03 -0.61 18.84
CA MET A 86 -6.47 0.48 17.95
C MET A 86 -7.28 -0.10 16.79
N MET A 87 -8.58 0.17 16.72
CA MET A 87 -9.48 -0.44 15.73
C MET A 87 -10.17 0.59 14.85
N ALA A 88 -10.45 0.23 13.60
CA ALA A 88 -11.31 1.03 12.72
C ALA A 88 -12.76 0.52 12.73
N ARG A 89 -13.73 1.41 12.93
CA ARG A 89 -15.17 1.15 12.77
C ARG A 89 -15.74 1.87 11.56
N GLY A 90 -16.82 1.31 10.99
CA GLY A 90 -17.60 2.00 9.95
C GLY A 90 -16.83 2.31 8.66
N VAL A 91 -15.83 1.47 8.34
CA VAL A 91 -14.94 1.64 7.18
C VAL A 91 -15.74 1.66 5.88
N ARG A 92 -15.64 2.75 5.13
CA ARG A 92 -16.35 2.93 3.86
C ARG A 92 -15.55 3.77 2.86
N PRO A 93 -15.66 3.51 1.55
CA PRO A 93 -15.08 4.39 0.54
C PRO A 93 -15.63 5.81 0.63
N ASN A 94 -14.81 6.82 0.35
CA ASN A 94 -15.23 8.22 0.33
C ASN A 94 -15.12 8.86 -1.06
N ALA A 95 -15.69 10.05 -1.22
CA ALA A 95 -15.73 10.77 -2.49
C ALA A 95 -14.35 11.21 -3.01
N ARG A 96 -13.30 11.16 -2.18
CA ARG A 96 -11.93 11.52 -2.53
C ARG A 96 -11.12 10.32 -3.05
N GLY A 97 -11.76 9.16 -3.19
CA GLY A 97 -11.12 7.94 -3.66
C GLY A 97 -10.28 7.23 -2.60
N GLY A 98 -10.46 7.58 -1.33
CA GLY A 98 -9.91 6.87 -0.17
C GLY A 98 -11.02 6.29 0.69
N PHE A 99 -10.86 6.34 2.02
CA PHE A 99 -11.77 5.72 2.98
C PHE A 99 -12.06 6.63 4.18
N ASP A 100 -13.30 6.60 4.66
CA ASP A 100 -13.72 7.18 5.94
C ASP A 100 -13.94 6.07 6.96
N PHE A 101 -13.53 6.31 8.20
CA PHE A 101 -13.72 5.40 9.33
C PHE A 101 -13.58 6.14 10.66
N GLU A 102 -13.97 5.49 11.75
CA GLU A 102 -13.73 5.95 13.11
C GLU A 102 -12.62 5.12 13.75
N ALA A 103 -11.54 5.78 14.19
CA ALA A 103 -10.51 5.16 15.00
C ALA A 103 -10.95 5.15 16.47
N VAL A 104 -10.95 3.96 17.06
CA VAL A 104 -11.30 3.72 18.47
C VAL A 104 -10.18 2.98 19.15
N SER A 105 -9.90 3.29 20.41
CA SER A 105 -8.78 2.70 21.14
C SER A 105 -8.96 2.88 22.65
N ASN A 106 -8.29 2.03 23.42
CA ASN A 106 -8.06 2.24 24.86
C ASN A 106 -6.69 2.90 25.15
N LEU A 107 -5.96 3.35 24.12
CA LEU A 107 -4.75 4.17 24.24
C LEU A 107 -5.07 5.65 24.48
N PHE A 108 -6.29 6.06 24.13
CA PHE A 108 -6.90 7.33 24.46
C PHE A 108 -8.27 7.05 25.09
N SER A 109 -9.01 8.09 25.49
CA SER A 109 -10.29 7.91 26.19
C SER A 109 -11.25 7.02 25.39
N GLU A 110 -11.75 5.94 26.00
CA GLU A 110 -12.60 4.93 25.34
C GLU A 110 -13.92 5.51 24.78
N THR A 111 -14.35 6.69 25.25
CA THR A 111 -15.55 7.38 24.77
C THR A 111 -15.32 8.20 23.51
N GLU A 112 -14.07 8.38 23.07
CA GLU A 112 -13.74 9.28 21.98
C GLU A 112 -13.41 8.50 20.69
N ALA A 113 -14.42 8.33 19.84
CA ALA A 113 -14.19 7.90 18.46
C ALA A 113 -13.56 9.06 17.67
N ILE A 114 -12.42 8.82 17.02
CA ILE A 114 -11.71 9.83 16.23
C ILE A 114 -12.04 9.62 14.76
N PRO A 115 -12.71 10.56 14.08
CA PRO A 115 -13.00 10.44 12.67
C PRO A 115 -11.71 10.57 11.85
N VAL A 116 -11.52 9.67 10.89
CA VAL A 116 -10.42 9.69 9.95
C VAL A 116 -10.98 9.62 8.53
N SER A 117 -10.48 10.49 7.65
CA SER A 117 -10.85 10.49 6.25
C SER A 117 -9.59 10.50 5.40
N LEU A 118 -9.24 9.35 4.82
CA LEU A 118 -8.04 9.19 4.01
C LEU A 118 -8.30 9.55 2.54
N GLN A 119 -7.28 10.07 1.86
CA GLN A 119 -7.24 10.17 0.40
C GLN A 119 -6.54 8.96 -0.25
N ALA A 120 -5.71 8.26 0.53
CA ALA A 120 -5.01 7.06 0.09
C ALA A 120 -6.02 5.93 -0.15
N PRO A 121 -6.01 5.29 -1.33
CA PRO A 121 -6.98 4.25 -1.65
C PRO A 121 -6.59 2.90 -1.03
N GLY A 122 -7.60 2.08 -0.79
CA GLY A 122 -7.46 0.69 -0.33
C GLY A 122 -7.55 0.52 1.18
N VAL A 123 -8.18 -0.58 1.60
CA VAL A 123 -8.37 -0.94 3.01
C VAL A 123 -7.04 -1.16 3.74
N HIS A 124 -5.99 -1.62 3.06
CA HIS A 124 -4.65 -1.71 3.62
C HIS A 124 -4.12 -0.35 4.11
N ASN A 125 -4.52 0.76 3.50
CA ASN A 125 -4.15 2.09 3.98
C ASN A 125 -4.95 2.53 5.21
N VAL A 126 -6.16 1.98 5.44
CA VAL A 126 -6.86 2.10 6.73
C VAL A 126 -6.03 1.39 7.80
N GLN A 127 -5.61 0.15 7.58
CA GLN A 127 -4.75 -0.61 8.51
C GLN A 127 -3.43 0.12 8.80
N ASN A 128 -2.73 0.60 7.76
CA ASN A 128 -1.49 1.37 7.93
C ASN A 128 -1.70 2.65 8.76
N SER A 129 -2.84 3.33 8.57
CA SER A 129 -3.16 4.54 9.34
C SER A 129 -3.44 4.24 10.82
N LEU A 130 -4.05 3.09 11.14
CA LEU A 130 -4.24 2.65 12.53
C LEU A 130 -2.90 2.36 13.21
N ALA A 131 -1.95 1.73 12.51
CA ALA A 131 -0.60 1.53 13.02
C ALA A 131 0.09 2.86 13.36
N ALA A 132 -0.05 3.86 12.48
CA ALA A 132 0.49 5.20 12.72
C ALA A 132 -0.18 5.88 13.92
N LEU A 133 -1.51 5.82 14.03
CA LEU A 133 -2.25 6.37 15.17
C LEU A 133 -1.87 5.69 16.49
N ALA A 134 -1.62 4.37 16.47
CA ALA A 134 -1.16 3.63 17.63
C ALA A 134 0.22 4.12 18.10
N VAL A 135 1.17 4.32 17.19
CA VAL A 135 2.50 4.86 17.52
C VAL A 135 2.40 6.29 18.06
N VAL A 136 1.62 7.17 17.42
CA VAL A 136 1.37 8.54 17.89
C VAL A 136 0.81 8.54 19.32
N SER A 137 -0.15 7.65 19.60
CA SER A 137 -0.74 7.52 20.93
C SER A 137 0.27 7.02 21.96
N LEU A 138 1.13 6.05 21.59
CA LEU A 138 2.21 5.56 22.46
C LEU A 138 3.23 6.65 22.81
N MET A 139 3.46 7.60 21.90
CA MET A 139 4.32 8.76 22.11
C MET A 139 3.67 9.86 22.97
N GLY A 140 2.40 9.69 23.39
CA GLY A 140 1.66 10.71 24.12
C GLY A 140 1.28 11.94 23.29
N LEU A 141 1.30 11.81 21.96
CA LEU A 141 0.93 12.89 21.04
C LEU A 141 -0.58 12.86 20.75
N PRO A 142 -1.23 14.00 20.45
CA PRO A 142 -2.69 14.07 20.25
C PRO A 142 -3.14 13.27 19.02
N PRO A 143 -3.91 12.17 19.16
CA PRO A 143 -4.28 11.32 18.02
C PRO A 143 -5.21 12.03 17.02
N LYS A 144 -6.00 13.01 17.47
CA LYS A 144 -6.82 13.86 16.59
C LYS A 144 -6.00 14.63 15.55
N LYS A 145 -4.87 15.23 15.97
CA LYS A 145 -3.97 15.95 15.05
C LYS A 145 -3.33 15.00 14.04
N ALA A 146 -3.01 13.77 14.45
CA ALA A 146 -2.51 12.75 13.53
C ALA A 146 -3.60 12.30 12.54
N ALA A 147 -4.86 12.18 12.97
CA ALA A 147 -5.99 11.89 12.10
C ALA A 147 -6.20 12.98 11.03
N GLU A 148 -6.09 14.26 11.41
CA GLU A 148 -6.11 15.40 10.48
C GLU A 148 -4.97 15.30 9.45
N ALA A 149 -3.74 15.10 9.91
CA ALA A 149 -2.57 14.95 9.03
C ALA A 149 -2.67 13.74 8.08
N LEU A 150 -3.22 12.62 8.56
CA LEU A 150 -3.53 11.45 7.74
C LEU A 150 -4.55 11.77 6.64
N GLY A 151 -5.48 12.70 6.88
CA GLY A 151 -6.44 13.14 5.88
C GLY A 151 -5.84 14.02 4.77
N GLU A 152 -4.69 14.65 5.04
CA GLU A 152 -3.92 15.42 4.07
C GLU A 152 -2.90 14.59 3.30
N PHE A 153 -2.57 13.38 3.79
CA PHE A 153 -1.59 12.50 3.18
C PHE A 153 -1.99 12.08 1.75
N ARG A 154 -1.14 12.43 0.77
CA ARG A 154 -1.38 12.20 -0.67
C ARG A 154 -0.82 10.89 -1.20
N GLY A 155 -0.28 10.03 -0.33
CA GLY A 155 0.39 8.80 -0.73
C GLY A 155 1.91 8.94 -0.78
N ALA A 156 2.56 7.84 -1.13
CA ALA A 156 4.01 7.78 -1.33
C ALA A 156 4.31 7.42 -2.79
N ALA A 157 5.44 7.88 -3.32
CA ALA A 157 5.87 7.56 -4.67
C ALA A 157 5.88 6.04 -4.89
N ARG A 158 5.38 5.59 -6.04
CA ARG A 158 5.22 4.16 -6.39
C ARG A 158 4.32 3.33 -5.44
N ARG A 159 3.48 3.95 -4.62
CA ARG A 159 2.46 3.26 -3.81
C ARG A 159 1.08 3.81 -4.19
N PHE A 160 0.46 3.17 -5.19
CA PHE A 160 -0.73 3.64 -5.86
C PHE A 160 -0.63 5.10 -6.35
N GLU A 161 0.50 5.45 -6.97
CA GLU A 161 0.77 6.80 -7.42
C GLU A 161 0.08 7.08 -8.77
N VAL A 162 -0.80 8.08 -8.83
CA VAL A 162 -1.42 8.50 -10.09
C VAL A 162 -0.44 9.38 -10.86
N LEU A 163 0.09 8.90 -11.99
CA LEU A 163 1.02 9.64 -12.83
C LEU A 163 0.32 10.65 -13.75
N GLY A 164 -0.97 10.42 -14.05
CA GLY A 164 -1.78 11.31 -14.89
C GLY A 164 -2.98 10.62 -15.52
N GLU A 165 -3.82 11.41 -16.19
CA GLU A 165 -4.96 10.94 -16.97
C GLU A 165 -4.92 11.57 -18.37
N ALA A 166 -5.09 10.75 -19.40
CA ALA A 166 -5.21 11.19 -20.80
C ALA A 166 -6.23 10.31 -21.53
N ASP A 167 -7.12 10.92 -22.33
CA ASP A 167 -8.17 10.21 -23.09
C ASP A 167 -9.03 9.25 -22.25
N GLY A 168 -9.30 9.63 -20.99
CA GLY A 168 -10.05 8.80 -20.04
C GLY A 168 -9.27 7.57 -19.54
N VAL A 169 -7.96 7.54 -19.75
CA VAL A 169 -7.04 6.52 -19.29
C VAL A 169 -6.22 7.08 -18.12
N VAL A 170 -6.36 6.49 -16.93
CA VAL A 170 -5.55 6.83 -15.76
C VAL A 170 -4.35 5.89 -15.70
N VAL A 171 -3.15 6.45 -15.55
CA VAL A 171 -1.91 5.69 -15.36
C VAL A 171 -1.56 5.70 -13.88
N VAL A 172 -1.48 4.51 -13.29
CA VAL A 172 -1.10 4.31 -11.89
C VAL A 172 0.21 3.53 -11.82
N ASN A 173 1.13 4.02 -11.01
CA ASN A 173 2.41 3.42 -10.71
C ASN A 173 2.38 2.77 -9.33
N ASP A 174 2.62 1.47 -9.26
CA ASP A 174 2.57 0.70 -8.00
C ASP A 174 3.69 -0.33 -7.93
N TYR A 175 4.41 -0.33 -6.80
CA TYR A 175 5.56 -1.19 -6.55
C TYR A 175 5.20 -2.64 -6.19
N GLY A 176 3.91 -2.93 -5.97
CA GLY A 176 3.43 -4.24 -5.54
C GLY A 176 3.93 -5.37 -6.44
N HIS A 177 4.72 -6.26 -5.86
CA HIS A 177 5.31 -7.40 -6.55
C HIS A 177 4.85 -8.73 -5.94
N HIS A 178 4.50 -8.72 -4.65
CA HIS A 178 3.86 -9.88 -4.02
C HIS A 178 2.41 -10.05 -4.44
N PRO A 179 1.91 -11.29 -4.57
CA PRO A 179 0.51 -11.54 -4.90
C PRO A 179 -0.48 -10.78 -4.01
N THR A 180 -0.19 -10.63 -2.71
CA THR A 180 -1.02 -9.85 -1.77
C THR A 180 -1.03 -8.37 -2.10
N GLU A 181 0.14 -7.76 -2.31
CA GLU A 181 0.26 -6.34 -2.70
C GLU A 181 -0.47 -6.06 -4.02
N ILE A 182 -0.34 -6.96 -4.99
CA ILE A 182 -0.99 -6.84 -6.30
C ILE A 182 -2.51 -6.89 -6.17
N ARG A 183 -3.04 -7.83 -5.37
CA ARG A 183 -4.48 -7.90 -5.08
C ARG A 183 -4.95 -6.62 -4.38
N ALA A 184 -4.19 -6.12 -3.42
CA ALA A 184 -4.50 -4.89 -2.70
C ALA A 184 -4.54 -3.66 -3.62
N ALA A 185 -3.56 -3.52 -4.51
CA ALA A 185 -3.54 -2.45 -5.51
C ALA A 185 -4.71 -2.56 -6.50
N LEU A 186 -5.02 -3.76 -7.00
CA LEU A 186 -6.17 -3.96 -7.88
C LEU A 186 -7.51 -3.68 -7.20
N ALA A 187 -7.67 -4.06 -5.92
CA ALA A 187 -8.85 -3.74 -5.14
C ALA A 187 -8.99 -2.23 -4.93
N ALA A 188 -7.89 -1.55 -4.57
CA ALA A 188 -7.83 -0.09 -4.46
C ALA A 188 -8.24 0.61 -5.77
N ALA A 189 -7.77 0.10 -6.91
CA ALA A 189 -8.15 0.63 -8.22
C ALA A 189 -9.64 0.49 -8.52
N ARG A 190 -10.23 -0.68 -8.22
CA ARG A 190 -11.67 -0.93 -8.43
C ARG A 190 -12.54 -0.06 -7.54
N ALA A 191 -12.13 0.14 -6.28
CA ALA A 191 -12.85 0.99 -5.34
C ALA A 191 -12.77 2.48 -5.74
N ARG A 192 -11.59 2.96 -6.15
CA ARG A 192 -11.37 4.36 -6.52
C ARG A 192 -11.97 4.73 -7.88
N TYR A 193 -12.01 3.79 -8.82
CA TYR A 193 -12.48 4.03 -10.19
C TYR A 193 -13.59 3.03 -10.58
N PRO A 194 -14.78 3.13 -9.97
CA PRO A 194 -15.89 2.23 -10.26
C PRO A 194 -16.28 2.30 -11.75
N GLY A 195 -16.55 1.14 -12.35
CA GLY A 195 -16.92 1.04 -13.76
C GLY A 195 -15.78 1.26 -14.77
N ARG A 196 -14.53 1.47 -14.33
CA ARG A 196 -13.37 1.49 -15.22
C ARG A 196 -12.74 0.10 -15.35
N ARG A 197 -12.27 -0.26 -16.54
CA ARG A 197 -11.52 -1.48 -16.78
C ARG A 197 -10.11 -1.32 -16.21
N VAL A 198 -9.74 -2.19 -15.28
CA VAL A 198 -8.37 -2.29 -14.75
C VAL A 198 -7.56 -3.25 -15.61
N SER A 199 -6.38 -2.84 -16.06
CA SER A 199 -5.45 -3.69 -16.81
C SER A 199 -4.03 -3.50 -16.30
N ARG A 200 -3.27 -4.59 -16.15
CA ARG A 200 -1.85 -4.54 -15.81
C ARG A 200 -1.06 -4.98 -17.05
N PRO A 201 -0.26 -4.13 -17.69
CA PRO A 201 0.71 -4.56 -18.69
C PRO A 201 1.59 -5.68 -18.15
N SER A 202 1.67 -6.79 -18.90
CA SER A 202 2.61 -7.87 -18.61
C SER A 202 4.02 -7.37 -18.86
N THR A 203 4.82 -7.19 -17.80
CA THR A 203 6.26 -7.00 -17.94
C THR A 203 6.92 -8.38 -17.92
N THR A 204 7.09 -9.00 -19.10
CA THR A 204 8.09 -10.06 -19.26
C THR A 204 9.46 -9.38 -19.25
N PRO A 205 10.41 -9.79 -18.38
CA PRO A 205 11.78 -9.27 -18.45
C PRO A 205 12.39 -9.75 -19.76
N THR A 206 12.66 -8.85 -20.70
CA THR A 206 13.46 -9.18 -21.88
C THR A 206 14.90 -9.40 -21.44
N LYS A 207 15.35 -10.66 -21.41
CA LYS A 207 16.78 -10.99 -21.34
C LYS A 207 17.45 -10.32 -22.53
N SER A 208 18.33 -9.35 -22.27
CA SER A 208 19.15 -8.72 -23.31
C SER A 208 20.17 -9.72 -23.84
N SER A 209 19.97 -10.23 -25.05
CA SER A 209 21.02 -10.87 -25.83
C SER A 209 21.82 -9.80 -26.59
N SER A 210 23.14 -9.86 -26.46
CA SER A 210 24.11 -8.96 -27.10
C SER A 210 24.03 -8.98 -28.63
N PRO A 211 24.32 -7.86 -29.34
CA PRO A 211 24.14 -7.76 -30.77
C PRO A 211 25.33 -8.34 -31.56
N LYS A 212 25.08 -9.28 -32.48
CA LYS A 212 26.00 -9.57 -33.59
C LYS A 212 25.64 -8.69 -34.80
N SER A 213 26.68 -8.11 -35.38
CA SER A 213 26.73 -7.12 -36.45
C SER A 213 26.34 -7.62 -37.85
N THR A 214 25.60 -6.82 -38.63
CA THR A 214 25.98 -6.24 -39.96
C THR A 214 24.78 -5.53 -40.64
N PRO A 215 25.00 -4.57 -41.57
CA PRO A 215 24.08 -3.45 -41.80
C PRO A 215 23.24 -3.57 -43.08
N ARG A 216 21.97 -3.13 -43.01
CA ARG A 216 21.23 -2.66 -44.20
C ARG A 216 20.25 -1.56 -43.82
N ALA A 217 20.39 -0.42 -44.51
CA ALA A 217 19.69 0.83 -44.21
C ALA A 217 18.27 0.90 -44.82
N ARG A 218 17.29 1.36 -44.01
CA ARG A 218 16.13 2.25 -44.34
C ARG A 218 15.09 2.26 -43.20
N PRO A 219 14.14 3.21 -43.20
CA PRO A 219 14.21 4.58 -42.71
C PRO A 219 13.86 4.69 -41.20
N ARG A 220 14.31 5.79 -40.56
CA ARG A 220 14.13 6.08 -39.13
C ARG A 220 12.65 6.08 -38.72
N ARG A 221 12.24 5.06 -37.97
CA ARG A 221 11.07 5.10 -37.08
C ARG A 221 11.47 5.82 -35.79
N ILE A 222 10.57 6.67 -35.31
CA ILE A 222 10.65 7.34 -34.01
C ILE A 222 10.87 6.28 -32.92
N SER A 223 11.96 6.42 -32.16
CA SER A 223 12.27 5.57 -31.01
C SER A 223 11.21 5.79 -29.93
N PRO A 224 10.55 4.74 -29.40
CA PRO A 224 9.94 4.87 -28.09
C PRO A 224 11.09 5.10 -27.10
N ALA A 225 10.98 6.13 -26.29
CA ALA A 225 11.85 6.30 -25.14
C ALA A 225 11.89 4.98 -24.35
N ARG A 226 13.07 4.61 -23.85
CA ARG A 226 13.28 3.47 -22.96
C ARG A 226 12.31 3.59 -21.78
N TRP A 227 11.20 2.86 -21.83
CA TRP A 227 10.41 2.54 -20.66
C TRP A 227 11.21 1.49 -19.90
N SER A 228 12.03 1.92 -18.94
CA SER A 228 12.54 1.02 -17.92
C SER A 228 11.34 0.31 -17.30
N SER A 229 11.46 -0.99 -17.08
CA SER A 229 10.45 -1.90 -16.54
C SER A 229 9.83 -1.40 -15.23
N VAL A 230 8.78 -0.58 -15.32
CA VAL A 230 7.97 -0.15 -14.19
C VAL A 230 6.64 -0.91 -14.24
N PRO A 231 6.26 -1.66 -13.20
CA PRO A 231 4.92 -2.25 -13.11
C PRO A 231 3.87 -1.12 -13.03
N CYS A 232 3.29 -0.77 -14.17
CA CYS A 232 2.16 0.15 -14.25
C CYS A 232 0.83 -0.62 -14.23
N ALA A 233 -0.22 0.00 -13.69
CA ALA A 233 -1.60 -0.38 -13.94
C ALA A 233 -2.27 0.70 -14.80
N ILE A 234 -2.92 0.29 -15.88
CA ILE A 234 -3.64 1.14 -16.83
C ILE A 234 -5.13 0.96 -16.59
N LEU A 235 -5.82 2.05 -16.27
CA LEU A 235 -7.27 2.08 -16.07
C LEU A 235 -7.92 2.76 -17.25
N ARG A 236 -8.77 2.05 -18.01
CA ARG A 236 -9.54 2.62 -19.14
C ARG A 236 -11.00 2.79 -18.78
N ARG A 237 -11.59 3.92 -19.18
CA ARG A 237 -13.06 4.09 -19.16
C ARG A 237 -13.71 3.01 -20.04
N ILE A 238 -14.73 2.32 -19.53
CA ILE A 238 -15.59 1.48 -20.37
C ILE A 238 -16.47 2.45 -21.16
N LEU A 239 -16.21 2.58 -22.45
CA LEU A 239 -17.12 3.26 -23.37
C LEU A 239 -18.26 2.27 -23.72
N PRO A 240 -19.52 2.72 -23.82
CA PRO A 240 -20.57 1.90 -24.42
C PRO A 240 -20.15 1.49 -25.85
N PRO A 241 -20.60 0.34 -26.37
CA PRO A 241 -20.23 -0.10 -27.71
C PRO A 241 -20.61 0.97 -28.72
N ARG A 242 -19.60 1.64 -29.30
CA ARG A 242 -19.82 2.56 -30.40
C ARG A 242 -20.08 1.73 -31.65
N SER A 243 -21.22 1.98 -32.29
CA SER A 243 -21.50 1.56 -33.65
C SER A 243 -20.36 2.01 -34.57
N THR A 244 -19.95 1.10 -35.43
CA THR A 244 -18.89 1.25 -36.41
C THR A 244 -19.23 2.39 -37.38
N THR A 245 -18.34 3.36 -37.56
CA THR A 245 -17.73 3.70 -38.87
C THR A 245 -16.80 4.93 -38.82
N ARG A 246 -15.68 4.77 -39.57
CA ARG A 246 -14.66 5.71 -40.07
C ARG A 246 -13.39 6.00 -39.24
N PRO A 247 -12.20 5.91 -39.88
CA PRO A 247 -10.91 6.19 -39.25
C PRO A 247 -10.65 7.70 -39.18
N VAL A 248 -10.18 8.17 -38.02
CA VAL A 248 -9.64 9.52 -37.86
C VAL A 248 -8.13 9.44 -38.03
N THR A 249 -7.62 10.12 -39.05
CA THR A 249 -6.18 10.34 -39.27
C THR A 249 -5.66 11.37 -38.28
N CYS A 250 -4.52 11.07 -37.63
CA CYS A 250 -3.81 12.03 -36.79
C CYS A 250 -3.30 13.20 -37.64
N SER A 251 -3.83 14.39 -37.43
CA SER A 251 -3.19 15.64 -37.82
C SER A 251 -3.59 16.71 -36.81
N ASN A 252 -2.58 17.44 -36.33
CA ASN A 252 -2.64 18.64 -35.48
C ASN A 252 -2.63 18.42 -33.96
N ILE A 253 -1.43 18.10 -33.45
CA ILE A 253 -0.98 18.52 -32.13
C ILE A 253 -0.62 20.01 -32.25
N SER A 254 -1.27 20.87 -31.48
CA SER A 254 -0.82 22.24 -31.23
C SER A 254 -1.03 22.52 -29.74
N ALA A 255 0.07 22.66 -29.01
CA ALA A 255 0.04 23.11 -27.62
C ALA A 255 -0.15 24.64 -27.61
N PRO A 256 -0.97 25.22 -26.72
CA PRO A 256 -0.92 26.65 -26.46
C PRO A 256 0.31 26.96 -25.60
N ALA A 257 1.16 27.86 -26.10
CA ALA A 257 2.23 28.47 -25.33
C ALA A 257 1.65 29.29 -24.18
N THR A 258 2.23 29.11 -23.00
CA THR A 258 1.95 29.89 -21.79
C THR A 258 2.31 31.37 -21.98
N ARG A 259 1.40 32.24 -21.56
CA ARG A 259 1.72 33.56 -20.98
C ARG A 259 1.14 33.61 -19.58
#